data_AF-A0A6G9Z237-F1
#
_entry.id   AF-A0A6G9Z237-F1
#
_cell.length_a   1.000
_cell.length_b   1.000
_cell.length_c   1.000
_cell.angle_alpha   90.00
_cell.angle_beta   90.00
_cell.angle_gamma   90.00
#
_symmetry.space_group_name_H-M   'P 1'
#
loop_
_entity.id
_entity.type
_entity.pdbx_description
1 polymer ?
#
loop_
_entity_poly.entity_id
_entity_poly.type
_entity_poly.pdbx_seq_one_letter_code
_entity_poly.pdbx_strand_id
1 'polypeptide(L)'
;MIELFGERQSDLLEWKTTSDATHCAARPRSPLDEPEPHVRVVRNVLSTVCVFLVAEANTTRCRLTRLMKVKGVDRTMLDEFDELAVDVLTYSVTLHRHATDGSWSEMFFPGPDHRHPAVAQGNTHISARSVTHVGRTRPGFERALDRFCHVARRVPAYRDFLAENGIRAASVRTPEAFAEVPVVTRKNYLDRYPLDALMWDGDLAAASIWSTASSSVGPPLFWPRSETTFDDSIEVYERVFRQAFQSHRRSTLFIVGFAMGSWVGGTYSLQAALALRERGHQVSVVTPGIDSDSLLNCLDRLAPHYEQTVLAGYPSFIKHVLDQAHGDLRARRIRILLAGEGITEDWRSYMLARLGPRTRPDCVSVMYVTAATGPIGHETPATIKIRRLARNNRALAAALSWDAASPPTFVEYNPNRCYIETLANGSLLFSIDSAIPLVRYRSNDAGSITTTDELAHALGKNARILDSPCPERGFVSVRGRTDDVTLFYAVKIHSESVQDALQRQPLANRLSGRFQLTTEVDDSFEQSLRLRVEVQPGKQMNHRLRTEIRDCVTAKLKKTNREYNWLHTTLGARAEPAVTLHPYGTLTTDTQHIAASRHSRN
;
A
#
# COMPACT_ATOMS: atom_id res chain seq x y z
N MET A 1 31.05 -4.60 -30.11
CA MET A 1 29.90 -5.52 -29.90
C MET A 1 28.78 -5.26 -30.90
N ILE A 2 28.33 -4.02 -31.09
CA ILE A 2 27.33 -3.67 -32.12
C ILE A 2 27.80 -4.09 -33.54
N GLU A 3 29.07 -3.87 -33.89
CA GLU A 3 29.63 -4.32 -35.19
C GLU A 3 29.68 -5.85 -35.33
N LEU A 4 30.06 -6.56 -34.27
CA LEU A 4 30.08 -8.04 -34.21
C LEU A 4 28.66 -8.65 -34.32
N PHE A 5 27.63 -7.91 -33.90
CA PHE A 5 26.23 -8.29 -34.04
C PHE A 5 25.64 -7.93 -35.40
N GLY A 6 26.09 -6.84 -36.02
CA GLY A 6 25.64 -6.42 -37.35
C GLY A 6 26.08 -7.37 -38.47
N GLU A 7 27.31 -7.88 -38.42
CA GLU A 7 27.83 -8.79 -39.46
C GLU A 7 27.09 -10.14 -39.46
N ARG A 8 26.82 -10.73 -38.28
CA ARG A 8 26.16 -12.05 -38.17
C ARG A 8 24.65 -12.05 -38.40
N GLN A 9 24.01 -10.88 -38.34
CA GLN A 9 22.57 -10.75 -38.64
C GLN A 9 22.30 -10.86 -40.14
N SER A 10 23.26 -10.41 -40.96
CA SER A 10 23.23 -10.46 -42.43
C SER A 10 23.19 -11.91 -42.93
N ASP A 11 24.04 -12.77 -42.35
CA ASP A 11 24.14 -14.20 -42.71
C ASP A 11 22.84 -14.99 -42.41
N LEU A 12 22.10 -14.59 -41.37
CA LEU A 12 20.83 -15.18 -40.98
C LEU A 12 19.66 -14.74 -41.88
N LEU A 13 19.75 -13.55 -42.48
CA LEU A 13 18.75 -13.02 -43.42
C LEU A 13 18.91 -13.63 -44.82
N GLU A 14 20.14 -13.88 -45.27
CA GLU A 14 20.43 -14.51 -46.57
C GLU A 14 19.95 -15.97 -46.66
N TRP A 15 19.93 -16.70 -45.53
CA TRP A 15 19.43 -18.08 -45.48
C TRP A 15 17.91 -18.17 -45.67
N LYS A 16 17.17 -17.11 -45.35
CA LYS A 16 15.70 -17.06 -45.47
C LYS A 16 15.23 -16.88 -46.92
N THR A 17 16.09 -16.36 -47.80
CA THR A 17 15.77 -16.10 -49.21
C THR A 17 16.02 -17.27 -50.16
N THR A 18 16.66 -18.35 -49.71
CA THR A 18 17.03 -19.50 -50.57
C THR A 18 16.18 -20.75 -50.37
N SER A 19 15.21 -20.76 -49.45
CA SER A 19 14.33 -21.92 -49.20
C SER A 19 12.89 -21.70 -49.68
N ASP A 20 12.70 -21.39 -50.96
CA ASP A 20 11.41 -21.48 -51.65
C ASP A 20 11.61 -22.23 -52.98
N ALA A 21 11.25 -23.52 -53.03
CA ALA A 21 10.74 -24.24 -54.22
C ALA A 21 10.61 -25.78 -54.01
N THR A 22 9.41 -26.30 -54.34
CA THR A 22 9.04 -27.69 -54.74
C THR A 22 9.12 -28.81 -53.66
N HIS A 23 8.15 -29.72 -53.44
CA HIS A 23 7.16 -30.40 -54.30
C HIS A 23 5.97 -31.00 -53.48
N CYS A 24 4.88 -31.36 -54.18
CA CYS A 24 3.57 -31.82 -53.69
C CYS A 24 3.47 -33.28 -53.15
N ALA A 25 2.45 -33.49 -52.29
CA ALA A 25 1.37 -34.51 -52.36
C ALA A 25 1.21 -35.56 -51.22
N ALA A 26 -0.06 -35.71 -50.81
CA ALA A 26 -0.77 -36.82 -50.14
C ALA A 26 -0.83 -36.90 -48.58
N ARG A 27 -2.08 -36.80 -48.07
CA ARG A 27 -2.60 -37.12 -46.71
C ARG A 27 -2.70 -38.66 -46.48
N PRO A 28 -3.13 -39.17 -45.29
CA PRO A 28 -2.94 -38.74 -43.89
C PRO A 28 -2.57 -39.90 -42.93
N ARG A 29 -2.00 -39.61 -41.74
CA ARG A 29 -2.29 -40.27 -40.44
C ARG A 29 -1.40 -39.68 -39.32
N SER A 30 -2.02 -39.36 -38.20
CA SER A 30 -1.46 -39.09 -36.86
C SER A 30 -1.76 -40.33 -35.97
N PRO A 31 -1.12 -40.63 -34.82
CA PRO A 31 -0.31 -39.75 -33.95
C PRO A 31 1.02 -40.34 -33.41
N LEU A 32 2.00 -39.48 -33.17
CA LEU A 32 2.69 -39.24 -31.89
C LEU A 32 3.84 -38.26 -32.18
N ASP A 33 3.83 -37.14 -31.47
CA ASP A 33 4.66 -35.96 -31.72
C ASP A 33 6.17 -36.25 -31.78
N GLU A 34 6.71 -36.42 -32.99
CA GLU A 34 8.11 -36.13 -33.28
C GLU A 34 8.18 -34.85 -34.12
N PRO A 35 8.85 -33.78 -33.65
CA PRO A 35 9.03 -32.57 -34.45
C PRO A 35 9.83 -32.89 -35.72
N GLU A 36 9.40 -32.34 -36.86
CA GLU A 36 9.98 -32.61 -38.18
C GLU A 36 11.51 -32.45 -38.19
N PRO A 37 12.26 -33.19 -39.03
CA PRO A 37 13.73 -33.24 -38.99
C PRO A 37 14.42 -31.87 -39.01
N HIS A 38 13.84 -30.88 -39.71
CA HIS A 38 14.34 -29.52 -39.75
C HIS A 38 14.15 -28.75 -38.44
N VAL A 39 13.04 -28.98 -37.71
CA VAL A 39 12.80 -28.41 -36.37
C VAL A 39 13.82 -28.97 -35.38
N ARG A 40 14.19 -30.26 -35.50
CA ARG A 40 15.21 -30.88 -34.65
C ARG A 40 16.61 -30.30 -34.87
N VAL A 41 16.96 -29.98 -36.12
CA VAL A 41 18.24 -29.33 -36.46
C VAL A 41 18.27 -27.89 -35.92
N VAL A 42 17.22 -27.11 -36.15
CA VAL A 42 17.10 -25.73 -35.61
C VAL A 42 17.15 -25.71 -34.08
N ARG A 43 16.46 -26.65 -33.42
CA ARG A 43 16.50 -26.81 -31.96
C ARG A 43 17.91 -27.08 -31.45
N ASN A 44 18.67 -27.96 -32.11
CA ASN A 44 20.02 -28.32 -31.70
C ASN A 44 21.01 -27.17 -31.92
N VAL A 45 20.88 -26.43 -33.02
CA VAL A 45 21.70 -25.22 -33.30
C VAL A 45 21.41 -24.13 -32.27
N LEU A 46 20.13 -23.82 -32.01
CA LEU A 46 19.76 -22.81 -31.00
C LEU A 46 20.20 -23.18 -29.59
N SER A 47 20.09 -24.46 -29.21
CA SER A 47 20.57 -24.94 -27.91
C SER A 47 22.08 -24.77 -27.76
N THR A 48 22.83 -25.06 -28.83
CA THR A 48 24.29 -24.90 -28.85
C THR A 48 24.70 -23.43 -28.77
N VAL A 49 24.00 -22.55 -29.49
CA VAL A 49 24.21 -21.09 -29.43
C VAL A 49 23.91 -20.54 -28.04
N CYS A 50 22.84 -21.01 -27.37
CA CYS A 50 22.50 -20.59 -26.00
C CYS A 50 23.60 -20.97 -25.01
N VAL A 51 24.11 -22.21 -25.08
CA VAL A 51 25.21 -22.68 -24.22
C VAL A 51 26.47 -21.85 -24.45
N PHE A 52 26.78 -21.51 -25.69
CA PHE A 52 27.93 -20.68 -26.04
C PHE A 52 27.80 -19.25 -25.50
N LEU A 53 26.63 -18.62 -25.62
CA LEU A 53 26.38 -17.27 -25.11
C LEU A 53 26.47 -17.21 -23.58
N VAL A 54 25.96 -18.23 -22.87
CA VAL A 54 26.11 -18.34 -21.41
C VAL A 54 27.58 -18.45 -21.01
N ALA A 55 28.36 -19.26 -21.73
CA ALA A 55 29.79 -19.45 -21.45
C ALA A 55 30.60 -18.17 -21.69
N GLU A 56 30.33 -17.45 -22.78
CA GLU A 56 30.98 -16.18 -23.09
C GLU A 56 30.58 -15.05 -22.12
N ALA A 57 29.30 -14.98 -21.72
CA ALA A 57 28.85 -14.01 -20.72
C ALA A 57 29.56 -14.22 -19.37
N ASN A 58 29.68 -15.47 -18.92
CA ASN A 58 30.40 -15.80 -17.68
C ASN A 58 31.90 -15.50 -17.77
N THR A 59 32.53 -15.81 -18.92
CA THR A 59 33.95 -15.52 -19.15
C THR A 59 34.22 -14.02 -19.17
N THR A 60 33.35 -13.25 -19.82
CA THR A 60 33.42 -11.79 -19.91
C THR A 60 33.20 -11.13 -18.55
N ARG A 61 32.21 -11.59 -17.76
CA ARG A 61 31.99 -11.16 -16.37
C ARG A 61 33.21 -11.39 -15.49
N CYS A 62 33.86 -12.55 -15.61
CA CYS A 62 35.08 -12.87 -14.87
C CYS A 62 36.25 -11.93 -15.24
N ARG A 63 36.40 -11.59 -16.53
CA ARG A 63 37.42 -10.65 -17.00
C ARG A 63 37.16 -9.22 -16.50
N LEU A 64 35.93 -8.73 -16.58
CA LEU A 64 35.50 -7.43 -16.05
C LEU A 64 35.75 -7.33 -14.53
N THR A 65 35.39 -8.38 -13.78
CA THR A 65 35.61 -8.44 -12.33
C THR A 65 37.11 -8.39 -11.97
N ARG A 66 37.98 -9.04 -12.76
CA ARG A 66 39.44 -8.95 -12.59
C ARG A 66 39.98 -7.57 -12.96
N LEU A 67 39.50 -6.96 -14.04
CA LEU A 67 39.90 -5.62 -14.47
C LEU A 67 39.53 -4.56 -13.43
N MET A 68 38.37 -4.67 -12.80
CA MET A 68 37.94 -3.78 -11.72
C MET A 68 38.82 -3.88 -10.47
N LYS A 69 39.28 -5.09 -10.11
CA LYS A 69 40.20 -5.28 -8.99
C LYS A 69 41.58 -4.66 -9.23
N VAL A 70 42.01 -4.52 -10.48
CA VAL A 70 43.33 -4.00 -10.85
C VAL A 70 43.30 -2.49 -11.14
N LYS A 71 42.20 -1.95 -11.69
CA LYS A 71 42.12 -0.55 -12.15
C LYS A 71 41.17 0.36 -11.35
N GLY A 72 40.46 -0.14 -10.33
CA GLY A 72 39.61 0.70 -9.48
C GLY A 72 38.42 1.35 -10.20
N VAL A 73 37.88 0.67 -11.22
CA VAL A 73 36.74 1.16 -12.04
C VAL A 73 35.41 0.99 -11.28
N ASP A 74 34.49 1.94 -11.49
CA ASP A 74 33.15 2.01 -10.89
C ASP A 74 32.27 0.77 -11.20
N ARG A 75 31.41 0.39 -10.25
CA ARG A 75 30.53 -0.79 -10.28
C ARG A 75 29.41 -0.73 -11.31
N THR A 76 29.07 0.47 -11.75
CA THR A 76 28.06 0.76 -12.78
C THR A 76 28.24 -0.09 -14.04
N MET A 77 29.46 -0.26 -14.55
CA MET A 77 29.71 -1.04 -15.77
C MET A 77 29.44 -2.55 -15.59
N LEU A 78 29.57 -3.07 -14.36
CA LEU A 78 29.29 -4.49 -14.07
C LEU A 78 27.80 -4.74 -13.86
N ASP A 79 27.09 -3.75 -13.31
CA ASP A 79 25.63 -3.78 -13.17
C ASP A 79 24.94 -3.67 -14.55
N GLU A 80 25.42 -2.78 -15.43
CA GLU A 80 24.95 -2.67 -16.83
C GLU A 80 25.21 -3.96 -17.64
N PHE A 81 26.38 -4.59 -17.43
CA PHE A 81 26.68 -5.89 -18.06
C PHE A 81 25.74 -7.00 -17.56
N ASP A 82 25.46 -7.02 -16.25
CA ASP A 82 24.56 -8.02 -15.66
C ASP A 82 23.12 -7.84 -16.15
N GLU A 83 22.65 -6.60 -16.33
CA GLU A 83 21.34 -6.31 -16.94
C GLU A 83 21.27 -6.80 -18.40
N LEU A 84 22.26 -6.45 -19.23
CA LEU A 84 22.32 -6.89 -20.62
C LEU A 84 22.41 -8.43 -20.73
N ALA A 85 23.17 -9.07 -19.84
CA ALA A 85 23.29 -10.53 -19.81
C ALA A 85 21.96 -11.20 -19.43
N VAL A 86 21.19 -10.62 -18.50
CA VAL A 86 19.85 -11.12 -18.15
C VAL A 86 18.89 -10.99 -19.33
N ASP A 87 18.93 -9.89 -20.08
CA ASP A 87 18.09 -9.70 -21.26
C ASP A 87 18.42 -10.69 -22.37
N VAL A 88 19.71 -10.90 -22.67
CA VAL A 88 20.16 -11.89 -23.67
C VAL A 88 19.77 -13.32 -23.26
N LEU A 89 19.89 -13.67 -21.98
CA LEU A 89 19.50 -14.98 -21.48
C LEU A 89 17.98 -15.18 -21.51
N THR A 90 17.22 -14.14 -21.16
CA THR A 90 15.75 -14.17 -21.18
C THR A 90 15.24 -14.30 -22.62
N TYR A 91 15.85 -13.56 -23.55
CA TYR A 91 15.55 -13.65 -24.98
C TYR A 91 15.90 -15.04 -25.54
N SER A 92 17.05 -15.59 -25.17
CA SER A 92 17.51 -16.93 -25.59
C SER A 92 16.61 -18.06 -25.07
N VAL A 93 16.17 -17.99 -23.82
CA VAL A 93 15.22 -18.94 -23.22
C VAL A 93 13.84 -18.83 -23.87
N THR A 94 13.41 -17.61 -24.20
CA THR A 94 12.15 -17.37 -24.91
C THR A 94 12.21 -17.93 -26.32
N LEU A 95 13.31 -17.72 -27.05
CA LEU A 95 13.53 -18.30 -28.37
C LEU A 95 13.56 -19.84 -28.33
N HIS A 96 14.22 -20.42 -27.32
CA HIS A 96 14.26 -21.87 -27.13
C HIS A 96 12.86 -22.44 -26.83
N ARG A 97 12.06 -21.73 -26.04
CA ARG A 97 10.67 -22.09 -25.72
C ARG A 97 9.78 -22.06 -26.97
N HIS A 98 9.84 -21.00 -27.77
CA HIS A 98 9.10 -20.90 -29.04
C HIS A 98 9.56 -21.96 -30.06
N ALA A 99 10.86 -22.29 -30.09
CA ALA A 99 11.37 -23.37 -30.92
C ALA A 99 10.95 -24.78 -30.44
N THR A 100 10.53 -24.93 -29.17
CA THR A 100 10.06 -26.21 -28.62
C THR A 100 8.55 -26.39 -28.69
N ASP A 101 7.78 -25.30 -28.73
CA ASP A 101 6.30 -25.35 -28.81
C ASP A 101 5.72 -24.95 -30.20
N GLY A 102 6.58 -24.53 -31.14
CA GLY A 102 6.19 -24.22 -32.53
C GLY A 102 5.46 -22.89 -32.71
N SER A 103 5.38 -22.05 -31.67
CA SER A 103 4.64 -20.78 -31.70
C SER A 103 5.48 -19.62 -32.27
N TRP A 104 5.64 -19.55 -33.60
CA TRP A 104 6.44 -18.51 -34.27
C TRP A 104 5.67 -17.21 -34.63
N SER A 105 4.37 -17.12 -34.32
CA SER A 105 3.49 -16.06 -34.85
C SER A 105 3.45 -14.74 -34.04
N GLU A 106 4.24 -14.58 -32.98
CA GLU A 106 4.17 -13.39 -32.11
C GLU A 106 5.53 -12.70 -31.84
N MET A 107 6.37 -12.57 -32.86
CA MET A 107 7.55 -11.69 -32.77
C MET A 107 7.33 -10.40 -33.56
N PHE A 108 6.77 -9.37 -32.90
CA PHE A 108 6.82 -7.99 -33.39
C PHE A 108 8.14 -7.34 -32.93
N PHE A 109 8.98 -6.94 -33.88
CA PHE A 109 10.16 -6.12 -33.63
C PHE A 109 9.74 -4.64 -33.59
N PRO A 110 9.89 -3.90 -32.47
CA PRO A 110 9.65 -2.46 -32.48
C PRO A 110 10.89 -1.75 -33.05
N GLY A 111 10.75 -1.23 -34.28
CA GLY A 111 11.62 -0.17 -34.77
C GLY A 111 11.20 1.19 -34.19
N PRO A 112 12.10 2.20 -34.17
CA PRO A 112 11.74 3.54 -33.75
C PRO A 112 10.92 4.22 -34.86
N ASP A 113 9.90 4.97 -34.46
CA ASP A 113 8.96 5.75 -35.30
C ASP A 113 7.89 4.96 -36.07
N HIS A 114 6.67 4.91 -35.49
CA HIS A 114 5.44 5.33 -36.19
C HIS A 114 4.24 5.48 -35.23
N ARG A 115 3.40 6.49 -35.52
CA ARG A 115 2.20 6.90 -34.77
C ARG A 115 0.92 6.25 -35.35
N HIS A 116 0.07 5.72 -34.45
CA HIS A 116 -1.41 5.51 -34.50
C HIS A 116 -2.02 4.57 -35.58
N PRO A 117 -3.27 4.03 -35.43
CA PRO A 117 -4.36 4.41 -34.51
C PRO A 117 -5.04 3.26 -33.72
N ALA A 118 -6.04 3.65 -32.91
CA ALA A 118 -6.83 2.82 -32.00
C ALA A 118 -7.55 1.64 -32.67
N VAL A 119 -7.49 0.47 -32.02
CA VAL A 119 -8.38 -0.68 -32.28
C VAL A 119 -9.08 -1.04 -30.96
N ALA A 120 -10.40 -1.12 -31.04
CA ALA A 120 -11.31 -1.35 -29.93
C ALA A 120 -10.96 -2.62 -29.12
N GLN A 121 -10.76 -2.46 -27.82
CA GLN A 121 -10.62 -3.57 -26.88
C GLN A 121 -11.99 -4.20 -26.65
N GLY A 122 -12.21 -5.36 -27.28
CA GLY A 122 -13.26 -6.28 -26.87
C GLY A 122 -12.92 -6.89 -25.51
N ASN A 123 -13.85 -6.77 -24.56
CA ASN A 123 -13.79 -7.36 -23.23
C ASN A 123 -13.56 -8.88 -23.32
N THR A 124 -12.38 -9.34 -22.92
CA THR A 124 -12.17 -10.72 -22.44
C THR A 124 -11.59 -10.65 -21.04
N HIS A 125 -12.50 -10.65 -20.06
CA HIS A 125 -12.18 -10.98 -18.68
C HIS A 125 -11.63 -12.42 -18.64
N ILE A 126 -10.31 -12.56 -18.60
CA ILE A 126 -9.69 -13.81 -18.13
C ILE A 126 -9.86 -13.78 -16.61
N SER A 127 -10.90 -14.46 -16.12
CA SER A 127 -11.06 -14.75 -14.70
C SER A 127 -9.82 -15.53 -14.25
N ALA A 128 -8.97 -14.90 -13.44
CA ALA A 128 -7.99 -15.63 -12.66
C ALA A 128 -8.77 -16.58 -11.75
N ARG A 129 -8.81 -17.86 -12.13
CA ARG A 129 -9.32 -18.92 -11.26
C ARG A 129 -8.50 -18.86 -9.98
N SER A 130 -9.15 -18.49 -8.89
CA SER A 130 -8.65 -18.71 -7.55
C SER A 130 -8.27 -20.17 -7.43
N VAL A 131 -6.99 -20.47 -7.22
CA VAL A 131 -6.59 -21.77 -6.70
C VAL A 131 -7.12 -21.81 -5.27
N THR A 132 -8.34 -22.31 -5.10
CA THR A 132 -8.86 -22.70 -3.80
C THR A 132 -8.03 -23.89 -3.34
N HIS A 133 -7.10 -23.65 -2.43
CA HIS A 133 -6.51 -24.72 -1.63
C HIS A 133 -7.64 -25.35 -0.81
N VAL A 134 -8.25 -26.41 -1.35
CA VAL A 134 -9.23 -27.23 -0.66
C VAL A 134 -8.53 -27.86 0.56
N GLY A 135 -8.96 -27.47 1.76
CA GLY A 135 -8.64 -28.19 3.01
C GLY A 135 -7.70 -27.52 4.01
N ARG A 136 -7.18 -26.31 3.77
CA ARG A 136 -6.48 -25.53 4.83
C ARG A 136 -7.30 -24.30 5.21
N THR A 137 -7.75 -24.27 6.46
CA THR A 137 -8.35 -23.07 7.06
C THR A 137 -7.33 -21.94 7.06
N ARG A 138 -7.76 -20.70 6.78
CA ARG A 138 -6.85 -19.55 6.84
C ARG A 138 -6.30 -19.40 8.26
N PRO A 139 -5.02 -19.03 8.43
CA PRO A 139 -4.45 -18.77 9.75
C PRO A 139 -5.35 -17.83 10.57
N GLY A 140 -5.53 -18.14 11.86
CA GLY A 140 -6.39 -17.36 12.75
C GLY A 140 -7.87 -17.75 12.77
N PHE A 141 -8.33 -18.63 11.85
CA PHE A 141 -9.75 -19.01 11.79
C PHE A 141 -10.28 -19.59 13.10
N GLU A 142 -9.55 -20.51 13.73
CA GLU A 142 -9.98 -21.13 15.00
C GLU A 142 -10.20 -20.08 16.10
N ARG A 143 -9.31 -19.08 16.19
CA ARG A 143 -9.45 -17.96 17.13
C ARG A 143 -10.62 -17.06 16.78
N ALA A 144 -10.86 -16.82 15.49
CA ALA A 144 -12.02 -16.05 15.03
C ALA A 144 -13.35 -16.75 15.33
N LEU A 145 -13.39 -18.07 15.17
CA LEU A 145 -14.55 -18.90 15.44
C LEU A 145 -14.87 -18.96 16.94
N ASP A 146 -13.84 -19.17 17.76
CA ASP A 146 -13.96 -19.13 19.23
C ASP A 146 -14.49 -17.76 19.70
N ARG A 147 -13.91 -16.68 19.18
CA ARG A 147 -14.38 -15.31 19.43
C ARG A 147 -15.83 -15.13 19.02
N PHE A 148 -16.21 -15.54 17.81
CA PHE A 148 -17.61 -15.46 17.37
C PHE A 148 -18.56 -16.17 18.34
N CYS A 149 -18.21 -17.37 18.80
CA CYS A 149 -18.99 -18.12 19.77
C CYS A 149 -19.14 -17.37 21.10
N HIS A 150 -18.09 -16.68 21.56
CA HIS A 150 -18.14 -15.87 22.78
C HIS A 150 -18.96 -14.60 22.59
N VAL A 151 -18.76 -13.86 21.49
CA VAL A 151 -19.49 -12.63 21.19
C VAL A 151 -20.98 -12.91 21.04
N ALA A 152 -21.36 -13.97 20.34
CA ALA A 152 -22.75 -14.39 20.17
C ALA A 152 -23.47 -14.72 21.50
N ARG A 153 -22.71 -15.06 22.54
CA ARG A 153 -23.26 -15.41 23.87
C ARG A 153 -23.33 -14.20 24.79
N ARG A 154 -22.26 -13.41 24.83
CA ARG A 154 -22.02 -12.40 25.88
C ARG A 154 -22.34 -10.98 25.46
N VAL A 155 -22.40 -10.68 24.16
CA VAL A 155 -22.69 -9.31 23.68
C VAL A 155 -24.17 -9.20 23.33
N PRO A 156 -24.96 -8.39 24.08
CA PRO A 156 -26.40 -8.30 23.89
C PRO A 156 -26.80 -7.92 22.46
N ALA A 157 -26.15 -6.90 21.89
CA ALA A 157 -26.42 -6.42 20.53
C ALA A 157 -26.10 -7.48 19.48
N TYR A 158 -24.99 -8.21 19.62
CA TYR A 158 -24.60 -9.20 18.62
C TYR A 158 -25.53 -10.41 18.62
N ARG A 159 -26.00 -10.84 19.80
CA ARG A 159 -27.01 -11.89 19.91
C ARG A 159 -28.30 -11.52 19.17
N ASP A 160 -28.77 -10.29 19.38
CA ASP A 160 -29.97 -9.79 18.71
C ASP A 160 -29.74 -9.67 17.19
N PHE A 161 -28.60 -9.10 16.78
CA PHE A 161 -28.20 -9.01 15.38
C PHE A 161 -28.17 -10.37 14.67
N LEU A 162 -27.65 -11.42 15.32
CA LEU A 162 -27.67 -12.77 14.74
C LEU A 162 -29.10 -13.33 14.63
N ALA A 163 -29.96 -13.10 15.62
CA ALA A 163 -31.34 -13.56 15.60
C ALA A 163 -32.15 -12.88 14.49
N GLU A 164 -32.01 -11.56 14.32
CA GLU A 164 -32.66 -10.81 13.24
C GLU A 164 -32.24 -11.28 11.84
N ASN A 165 -31.01 -11.75 11.69
CA ASN A 165 -30.49 -12.29 10.43
C ASN A 165 -30.67 -13.82 10.31
N GLY A 166 -31.40 -14.46 11.22
CA GLY A 166 -31.69 -15.90 11.17
C GLY A 166 -30.47 -16.80 11.39
N ILE A 167 -29.40 -16.30 11.99
CA ILE A 167 -28.15 -17.06 12.23
C ILE A 167 -28.20 -17.73 13.60
N ARG A 168 -28.10 -19.06 13.61
CA ARG A 168 -27.91 -19.84 14.83
C ARG A 168 -26.41 -20.00 15.12
N ALA A 169 -25.88 -19.32 16.12
CA ALA A 169 -24.44 -19.36 16.43
C ALA A 169 -23.86 -20.78 16.57
N ALA A 170 -24.62 -21.72 17.15
CA ALA A 170 -24.18 -23.11 17.34
C ALA A 170 -23.97 -23.91 16.03
N SER A 171 -24.52 -23.47 14.89
CA SER A 171 -24.34 -24.12 13.59
C SER A 171 -23.13 -23.58 12.81
N VAL A 172 -22.55 -22.45 13.22
CA VAL A 172 -21.36 -21.89 12.59
C VAL A 172 -20.14 -22.60 13.18
N ARG A 173 -19.56 -23.53 12.42
CA ARG A 173 -18.40 -24.34 12.85
C ARG A 173 -17.30 -24.48 11.80
N THR A 174 -17.61 -24.14 10.55
CA THR A 174 -16.68 -24.26 9.42
C THR A 174 -16.42 -22.89 8.81
N PRO A 175 -15.33 -22.71 8.04
CA PRO A 175 -15.07 -21.46 7.33
C PRO A 175 -16.21 -21.04 6.42
N GLU A 176 -16.87 -22.00 5.76
CA GLU A 176 -18.00 -21.75 4.87
C GLU A 176 -19.20 -21.23 5.67
N ALA A 177 -19.54 -21.88 6.78
CA ALA A 177 -20.63 -21.40 7.64
C ALA A 177 -20.31 -20.04 8.28
N PHE A 178 -19.04 -19.75 8.59
CA PHE A 178 -18.61 -18.45 9.10
C PHE A 178 -18.72 -17.36 8.03
N ALA A 179 -18.45 -17.70 6.77
CA ALA A 179 -18.60 -16.81 5.63
C ALA A 179 -20.06 -16.40 5.34
N GLU A 180 -21.05 -17.10 5.92
CA GLU A 180 -22.47 -16.73 5.88
C GLU A 180 -22.89 -15.79 7.02
N VAL A 181 -22.06 -15.60 8.06
CA VAL A 181 -22.36 -14.65 9.15
C VAL A 181 -22.42 -13.23 8.57
N PRO A 182 -23.50 -12.45 8.76
CA PRO A 182 -23.66 -11.16 8.13
C PRO A 182 -22.49 -10.21 8.41
N VAL A 183 -22.06 -9.48 7.37
CA VAL A 183 -21.03 -8.44 7.50
C VAL A 183 -21.52 -7.34 8.44
N VAL A 184 -20.71 -7.04 9.45
CA VAL A 184 -20.98 -5.95 10.39
C VAL A 184 -20.49 -4.64 9.79
N THR A 185 -21.34 -3.63 9.82
CA THR A 185 -21.04 -2.28 9.37
C THR A 185 -21.50 -1.28 10.43
N ARG A 186 -21.05 -0.04 10.29
CA ARG A 186 -21.56 1.03 11.13
C ARG A 186 -23.09 1.17 11.03
N LYS A 187 -23.63 1.18 9.81
CA LYS A 187 -25.07 1.42 9.54
C LYS A 187 -25.99 0.32 10.07
N ASN A 188 -25.63 -0.95 9.90
CA ASN A 188 -26.52 -2.06 10.26
C ASN A 188 -26.35 -2.54 11.71
N TYR A 189 -25.28 -2.12 12.39
CA TYR A 189 -24.95 -2.61 13.73
C TYR A 189 -24.57 -1.47 14.68
N LEU A 190 -23.43 -0.79 14.48
CA LEU A 190 -22.91 0.16 15.48
C LEU A 190 -23.83 1.36 15.74
N ASP A 191 -24.50 1.89 14.72
CA ASP A 191 -25.43 3.02 14.86
C ASP A 191 -26.83 2.57 15.34
N ARG A 192 -27.10 1.26 15.38
CA ARG A 192 -28.44 0.69 15.61
C ARG A 192 -28.68 0.26 17.05
N TYR A 193 -27.61 0.02 17.81
CA TYR A 193 -27.66 -0.42 19.20
C TYR A 193 -27.07 0.63 20.14
N PRO A 194 -27.54 0.72 21.40
CA PRO A 194 -26.92 1.56 22.40
C PRO A 194 -25.52 1.02 22.77
N LEU A 195 -24.66 1.91 23.26
CA LEU A 195 -23.24 1.65 23.43
C LEU A 195 -22.92 0.52 24.41
N ASP A 196 -23.67 0.42 25.50
CA ASP A 196 -23.58 -0.66 26.49
C ASP A 196 -23.88 -2.02 25.84
N ALA A 197 -24.94 -2.13 25.04
CA ALA A 197 -25.29 -3.38 24.37
C ALA A 197 -24.24 -3.87 23.36
N LEU A 198 -23.36 -2.99 22.88
CA LEU A 198 -22.25 -3.31 21.98
C LEU A 198 -21.02 -3.88 22.72
N MET A 199 -20.96 -3.74 24.05
CA MET A 199 -19.82 -4.16 24.86
C MET A 199 -20.05 -5.55 25.49
N TRP A 200 -18.95 -6.17 25.93
CA TRP A 200 -19.00 -7.43 26.69
C TRP A 200 -19.90 -7.29 27.92
N ASP A 201 -20.92 -8.15 28.02
CA ASP A 201 -21.87 -8.22 29.13
C ASP A 201 -22.59 -6.88 29.48
N GLY A 202 -22.55 -5.88 28.60
CA GLY A 202 -23.13 -4.57 28.87
C GLY A 202 -22.27 -3.62 29.72
N ASP A 203 -21.02 -3.99 30.05
CA ASP A 203 -20.22 -3.25 31.02
C ASP A 203 -19.44 -2.08 30.39
N LEU A 204 -19.99 -0.88 30.48
CA LEU A 204 -19.33 0.36 30.06
C LEU A 204 -18.07 0.69 30.90
N ALA A 205 -18.01 0.25 32.17
CA ALA A 205 -16.91 0.58 33.07
C ALA A 205 -15.62 -0.19 32.74
N ALA A 206 -15.72 -1.26 31.94
CA ALA A 206 -14.57 -1.97 31.40
C ALA A 206 -13.74 -1.11 30.40
N ALA A 207 -14.29 0.01 29.92
CA ALA A 207 -13.56 0.92 29.05
C ALA A 207 -12.54 1.76 29.85
N SER A 208 -11.25 1.48 29.66
CA SER A 208 -10.18 2.23 30.33
C SER A 208 -9.89 3.58 29.68
N ILE A 209 -10.01 3.67 28.35
CA ILE A 209 -9.90 4.92 27.58
C ILE A 209 -10.99 4.96 26.53
N TRP A 210 -11.60 6.14 26.35
CA TRP A 210 -12.50 6.41 25.23
C TRP A 210 -11.75 7.15 24.14
N SER A 211 -11.58 6.48 22.99
CA SER A 211 -10.98 7.10 21.82
C SER A 211 -12.03 7.44 20.78
N THR A 212 -11.68 8.32 19.85
CA THR A 212 -12.42 8.58 18.64
C THR A 212 -11.45 8.59 17.46
N ALA A 213 -12.01 8.52 16.26
CA ALA A 213 -11.24 8.64 15.04
C ALA A 213 -12.04 9.42 14.00
N SER A 214 -11.32 9.86 12.98
CA SER A 214 -11.84 10.52 11.79
C SER A 214 -13.10 9.86 11.27
N SER A 215 -14.20 10.52 11.57
CA SER A 215 -15.53 10.25 11.05
C SER A 215 -16.08 11.58 10.58
N SER A 216 -16.24 11.68 9.28
CA SER A 216 -16.72 12.87 8.57
C SER A 216 -18.20 12.73 8.18
N VAL A 217 -18.83 11.59 8.49
CA VAL A 217 -20.26 11.32 8.30
C VAL A 217 -20.86 10.88 9.63
N GLY A 218 -21.85 11.64 10.11
CA GLY A 218 -22.50 11.41 11.40
C GLY A 218 -21.66 11.79 12.62
N PRO A 219 -22.23 11.72 13.84
CA PRO A 219 -21.48 11.98 15.07
C PRO A 219 -20.29 11.01 15.18
N PRO A 220 -19.13 11.44 15.70
CA PRO A 220 -17.99 10.56 15.89
C PRO A 220 -18.36 9.39 16.82
N LEU A 221 -18.07 8.16 16.41
CA LEU A 221 -18.19 7.01 17.30
C LEU A 221 -17.05 7.06 18.33
N PHE A 222 -17.41 6.84 19.59
CA PHE A 222 -16.44 6.60 20.65
C PHE A 222 -16.13 5.12 20.72
N TRP A 223 -14.86 4.79 20.60
CA TRP A 223 -14.30 3.45 20.68
C TRP A 223 -13.74 3.24 22.08
N PRO A 224 -14.35 2.37 22.90
CA PRO A 224 -13.79 2.00 24.17
C PRO A 224 -12.53 1.17 23.96
N ARG A 225 -11.56 1.35 24.85
CA ARG A 225 -10.32 0.57 24.90
C ARG A 225 -10.36 -0.37 26.09
N SER A 226 -9.85 -1.58 25.87
CA SER A 226 -9.68 -2.61 26.90
C SER A 226 -8.20 -2.89 27.07
N GLU A 227 -7.83 -3.52 28.19
CA GLU A 227 -6.49 -4.05 28.42
C GLU A 227 -6.06 -4.98 27.27
N THR A 228 -6.93 -5.88 26.80
CA THR A 228 -6.66 -6.76 25.65
C THR A 228 -6.22 -6.00 24.41
N THR A 229 -6.95 -4.93 24.05
CA THR A 229 -6.60 -4.12 22.88
C THR A 229 -5.30 -3.34 23.07
N PHE A 230 -4.98 -2.97 24.31
CA PHE A 230 -3.70 -2.33 24.62
C PHE A 230 -2.55 -3.32 24.54
N ASP A 231 -2.67 -4.51 25.11
CA ASP A 231 -1.66 -5.56 25.01
C ASP A 231 -1.37 -5.93 23.56
N ASP A 232 -2.42 -6.05 22.73
CA ASP A 232 -2.28 -6.24 21.29
C ASP A 232 -1.51 -5.11 20.62
N SER A 233 -1.81 -3.86 20.97
CA SER A 233 -1.08 -2.72 20.44
C SER A 233 0.38 -2.69 20.89
N ILE A 234 0.66 -2.93 22.18
CA ILE A 234 2.01 -2.90 22.75
C ILE A 234 2.89 -3.92 22.04
N GLU A 235 2.36 -5.08 21.70
CA GLU A 235 3.07 -6.13 20.97
C GLU A 235 3.44 -5.71 19.55
N VAL A 236 2.57 -4.99 18.83
CA VAL A 236 2.89 -4.41 17.52
C VAL A 236 4.00 -3.36 17.65
N TYR A 237 3.89 -2.45 18.61
CA TYR A 237 4.92 -1.43 18.86
C TYR A 237 6.25 -2.07 19.28
N GLU A 238 6.23 -3.05 20.19
CA GLU A 238 7.44 -3.73 20.67
C GLU A 238 8.19 -4.37 19.52
N ARG A 239 7.50 -5.03 18.59
CA ARG A 239 8.15 -5.64 17.44
C ARG A 239 8.90 -4.61 16.59
N VAL A 240 8.29 -3.46 16.29
CA VAL A 240 8.97 -2.37 15.57
C VAL A 240 10.15 -1.84 16.39
N PHE A 241 9.91 -1.49 17.66
CA PHE A 241 10.90 -0.87 18.54
C PHE A 241 12.08 -1.79 18.86
N ARG A 242 11.87 -3.11 18.87
CA ARG A 242 12.90 -4.12 19.10
C ARG A 242 13.67 -4.45 17.82
N GLN A 243 12.96 -4.73 16.72
CA GLN A 243 13.56 -5.24 15.48
C GLN A 243 14.18 -4.10 14.64
N ALA A 244 13.42 -3.04 14.40
CA ALA A 244 13.85 -1.94 13.53
C ALA A 244 14.65 -0.88 14.32
N PHE A 245 14.15 -0.46 15.48
CA PHE A 245 14.73 0.68 16.21
C PHE A 245 15.72 0.27 17.31
N GLN A 246 15.69 -0.99 17.76
CA GLN A 246 16.62 -1.52 18.77
C GLN A 246 16.66 -0.73 20.08
N SER A 247 15.52 -0.18 20.53
CA SER A 247 15.41 0.64 21.75
C SER A 247 15.66 -0.12 23.06
N HIS A 248 15.68 -1.45 23.02
CA HIS A 248 16.15 -2.30 24.12
C HIS A 248 17.68 -2.26 24.33
N ARG A 249 18.43 -1.67 23.39
CA ARG A 249 19.90 -1.55 23.45
C ARG A 249 20.41 -0.12 23.41
N ARG A 250 19.52 0.86 23.19
CA ARG A 250 19.89 2.25 22.98
C ARG A 250 18.91 3.20 23.64
N SER A 251 19.42 4.23 24.30
CA SER A 251 18.59 5.31 24.81
C SER A 251 17.86 5.98 23.65
N THR A 252 16.53 6.03 23.74
CA THR A 252 15.65 6.41 22.64
C THR A 252 14.67 7.48 23.10
N LEU A 253 14.73 8.66 22.48
CA LEU A 253 13.67 9.65 22.59
C LEU A 253 12.56 9.27 21.61
N PHE A 254 11.33 9.16 22.09
CA PHE A 254 10.16 8.93 21.28
C PHE A 254 9.28 10.17 21.25
N ILE A 255 9.21 10.83 20.10
CA ILE A 255 8.41 12.05 19.89
C ILE A 255 7.13 11.65 19.15
N VAL A 256 5.99 11.81 19.81
CA VAL A 256 4.66 11.49 19.27
C VAL A 256 4.08 12.72 18.58
N GLY A 257 4.21 12.75 17.25
CA GLY A 257 3.62 13.70 16.32
C GLY A 257 2.29 13.23 15.72
N PHE A 258 1.56 12.34 16.42
CA PHE A 258 0.17 12.01 16.08
C PHE A 258 -0.79 12.93 16.83
N ALA A 259 -2.00 13.05 16.31
CA ALA A 259 -3.10 13.68 17.00
C ALA A 259 -3.24 13.20 18.47
N MET A 260 -3.23 14.14 19.44
CA MET A 260 -3.39 13.87 20.88
C MET A 260 -4.80 14.25 21.39
N GLY A 261 -5.16 13.82 22.59
CA GLY A 261 -6.50 13.98 23.15
C GLY A 261 -7.29 12.68 23.04
N SER A 262 -8.50 12.72 22.47
CA SER A 262 -9.31 11.51 22.26
C SER A 262 -8.88 10.69 21.03
N TRP A 263 -7.86 11.09 20.27
CA TRP A 263 -7.49 10.42 19.03
C TRP A 263 -6.64 9.15 19.25
N VAL A 264 -6.89 8.13 18.43
CA VAL A 264 -6.26 6.80 18.57
C VAL A 264 -4.75 6.82 18.41
N GLY A 265 -4.22 7.57 17.42
CA GLY A 265 -2.79 7.50 17.08
C GLY A 265 -1.88 7.94 18.23
N GLY A 266 -2.20 9.09 18.85
CA GLY A 266 -1.43 9.63 19.97
C GLY A 266 -1.56 8.79 21.24
N THR A 267 -2.79 8.38 21.59
CA THR A 267 -3.06 7.62 22.82
C THR A 267 -2.41 6.24 22.81
N TYR A 268 -2.52 5.47 21.70
CA TYR A 268 -1.80 4.20 21.57
C TYR A 268 -0.28 4.37 21.62
N SER A 269 0.26 5.40 20.97
CA SER A 269 1.70 5.64 20.96
C SER A 269 2.25 5.94 22.36
N LEU A 270 1.54 6.78 23.13
CA LEU A 270 1.92 7.08 24.51
C LEU A 270 1.88 5.82 25.40
N GLN A 271 0.76 5.07 25.36
CA GLN A 271 0.60 3.86 26.17
C GLN A 271 1.66 2.81 25.83
N ALA A 272 1.91 2.58 24.54
CA ALA A 272 2.96 1.68 24.09
C ALA A 272 4.33 2.12 24.60
N ALA A 273 4.65 3.41 24.57
CA ALA A 273 5.95 3.91 25.05
C ALA A 273 6.17 3.62 26.55
N LEU A 274 5.14 3.82 27.37
CA LEU A 274 5.20 3.56 28.81
C LEU A 274 5.36 2.05 29.08
N ALA A 275 4.57 1.21 28.43
CA ALA A 275 4.66 -0.24 28.55
C ALA A 275 6.01 -0.80 28.06
N LEU A 276 6.56 -0.26 26.97
CA LEU A 276 7.89 -0.67 26.48
C LEU A 276 8.99 -0.41 27.51
N ARG A 277 8.89 0.71 28.26
CA ARG A 277 9.83 1.02 29.34
C ARG A 277 9.75 -0.02 30.46
N GLU A 278 8.55 -0.43 30.84
CA GLU A 278 8.34 -1.51 31.82
C GLU A 278 8.89 -2.84 31.32
N ARG A 279 8.84 -3.09 30.01
CA ARG A 279 9.44 -4.27 29.35
C ARG A 279 10.94 -4.16 29.08
N GLY A 280 11.63 -3.20 29.71
CA GLY A 280 13.09 -3.08 29.66
C GLY A 280 13.65 -2.33 28.44
N HIS A 281 12.81 -1.63 27.68
CA HIS A 281 13.30 -0.70 26.65
C HIS A 281 13.78 0.62 27.27
N GLN A 282 14.82 1.21 26.70
CA GLN A 282 15.34 2.52 27.12
C GLN A 282 14.62 3.65 26.36
N VAL A 283 13.31 3.78 26.56
CA VAL A 283 12.47 4.77 25.87
C VAL A 283 12.01 5.86 26.83
N SER A 284 12.17 7.11 26.42
CA SER A 284 11.49 8.27 27.01
C SER A 284 10.58 8.91 25.98
N VAL A 285 9.39 9.34 26.37
CA VAL A 285 8.35 9.81 25.44
C VAL A 285 7.98 11.26 25.69
N VAL A 286 7.74 12.00 24.61
CA VAL A 286 7.15 13.35 24.61
C VAL A 286 6.06 13.42 23.55
N THR A 287 4.97 14.14 23.83
CA THR A 287 3.75 14.11 23.00
C THR A 287 3.35 15.51 22.50
N PRO A 288 4.16 16.17 21.66
CA PRO A 288 3.83 17.49 21.13
C PRO A 288 2.59 17.46 20.20
N GLY A 289 2.21 16.29 19.70
CA GLY A 289 1.09 16.17 18.78
C GLY A 289 1.41 16.75 17.40
N ILE A 290 0.39 17.22 16.68
CA ILE A 290 0.55 17.80 15.34
C ILE A 290 1.00 19.28 15.36
N ASP A 291 1.58 19.74 16.45
CA ASP A 291 2.13 21.09 16.56
C ASP A 291 3.58 21.12 16.07
N SER A 292 3.81 21.69 14.89
CA SER A 292 5.12 21.68 14.23
C SER A 292 6.20 22.35 15.09
N ASP A 293 5.91 23.50 15.69
CA ASP A 293 6.87 24.27 16.48
C ASP A 293 7.26 23.53 17.77
N SER A 294 6.29 22.95 18.46
CA SER A 294 6.55 22.13 19.66
C SER A 294 7.35 20.88 19.31
N LEU A 295 7.07 20.23 18.17
CA LEU A 295 7.82 19.05 17.74
C LEU A 295 9.27 19.42 17.40
N LEU A 296 9.48 20.51 16.66
CA LEU A 296 10.81 21.05 16.36
C LEU A 296 11.58 21.42 17.63
N ASN A 297 10.94 22.09 18.58
CA ASN A 297 11.55 22.43 19.86
C ASN A 297 11.92 21.17 20.68
N CYS A 298 11.09 20.12 20.66
CA CYS A 298 11.44 18.83 21.26
C CYS A 298 12.66 18.19 20.57
N LEU A 299 12.69 18.22 19.24
CA LEU A 299 13.80 17.73 18.44
C LEU A 299 15.12 18.47 18.76
N ASP A 300 15.07 19.79 18.97
CA ASP A 300 16.28 20.58 19.23
C ASP A 300 16.76 20.46 20.67
N ARG A 301 15.83 20.45 21.65
CA ARG A 301 16.18 20.46 23.08
C ARG A 301 16.37 19.08 23.69
N LEU A 302 15.64 18.07 23.23
CA LEU A 302 15.64 16.75 23.86
C LEU A 302 16.51 15.74 23.09
N ALA A 303 16.43 15.72 21.75
CA ALA A 303 17.13 14.71 20.95
C ALA A 303 18.65 14.60 21.22
N PRO A 304 19.40 15.69 21.48
CA PRO A 304 20.83 15.60 21.77
C PRO A 304 21.19 14.77 23.02
N HIS A 305 20.24 14.51 23.92
CA HIS A 305 20.44 13.72 25.14
C HIS A 305 20.25 12.21 24.95
N TYR A 306 19.94 11.76 23.74
CA TYR A 306 19.64 10.36 23.44
C TYR A 306 20.50 9.83 22.29
N GLU A 307 20.77 8.53 22.30
CA GLU A 307 21.53 7.89 21.22
C GLU A 307 20.73 7.79 19.91
N GLN A 308 19.41 7.88 19.96
CA GLN A 308 18.53 7.95 18.80
C GLN A 308 17.20 8.61 19.11
N THR A 309 16.54 9.12 18.06
CA THR A 309 15.18 9.69 18.15
C THR A 309 14.23 8.95 17.23
N VAL A 310 13.07 8.53 17.74
CA VAL A 310 11.95 8.00 16.95
C VAL A 310 10.91 9.11 16.81
N LEU A 311 10.57 9.47 15.58
CA LEU A 311 9.46 10.37 15.26
C LEU A 311 8.26 9.53 14.80
N ALA A 312 7.17 9.57 15.55
CA ALA A 312 5.91 8.97 15.12
C ALA A 312 4.93 10.02 14.59
N GLY A 313 4.26 9.77 13.47
CA GLY A 313 3.25 10.69 12.98
C GLY A 313 2.67 10.33 11.62
N TYR A 314 1.88 11.24 11.06
CA TYR A 314 1.38 11.10 9.69
C TYR A 314 2.51 11.38 8.69
N PRO A 315 2.65 10.62 7.59
CA PRO A 315 3.73 10.81 6.62
C PRO A 315 3.89 12.27 6.15
N SER A 316 2.80 12.89 5.72
CA SER A 316 2.76 14.29 5.29
C SER A 316 3.25 15.26 6.36
N PHE A 317 2.74 15.11 7.59
CA PHE A 317 3.11 15.96 8.73
C PHE A 317 4.57 15.79 9.14
N ILE A 318 5.05 14.55 9.29
CA ILE A 318 6.44 14.28 9.69
C ILE A 318 7.43 14.81 8.68
N LYS A 319 7.15 14.64 7.39
CA LYS A 319 7.95 15.25 6.33
C LYS A 319 7.96 16.78 6.46
N HIS A 320 6.78 17.39 6.54
CA HIS A 320 6.63 18.85 6.67
C HIS A 320 7.45 19.41 7.83
N VAL A 321 7.40 18.76 8.99
CA VAL A 321 8.19 19.13 10.17
C VAL A 321 9.69 18.94 9.92
N LEU A 322 10.09 17.78 9.39
CA LEU A 322 11.50 17.52 9.13
C LEU A 322 12.09 18.47 8.10
N ASP A 323 11.33 18.96 7.11
CA ASP A 323 11.81 19.92 6.12
C ASP A 323 12.13 21.29 6.73
N GLN A 324 11.51 21.62 7.85
CA GLN A 324 11.77 22.84 8.62
C GLN A 324 12.84 22.65 9.70
N ALA A 325 13.24 21.41 9.98
CA ALA A 325 14.18 21.11 11.05
C ALA A 325 15.56 21.69 10.79
N HIS A 326 16.10 22.37 11.80
CA HIS A 326 17.45 22.93 11.77
C HIS A 326 18.50 21.89 12.18
N GLY A 327 19.73 22.06 11.68
CA GLY A 327 20.87 21.21 12.02
C GLY A 327 20.89 19.85 11.30
N ASP A 328 21.91 19.05 11.60
CA ASP A 328 22.12 17.78 10.93
C ASP A 328 21.23 16.67 11.50
N LEU A 329 20.19 16.28 10.76
CA LEU A 329 19.31 15.15 11.13
C LEU A 329 20.06 13.83 11.31
N ARG A 330 21.21 13.65 10.64
CA ARG A 330 22.06 12.45 10.76
C ARG A 330 22.64 12.32 12.16
N ALA A 331 23.01 13.44 12.78
CA ALA A 331 23.54 13.48 14.14
C ALA A 331 22.50 13.00 15.17
N ARG A 332 21.21 13.20 14.88
CA ARG A 332 20.08 12.81 15.74
C ARG A 332 19.63 11.35 15.54
N ARG A 333 20.23 10.63 14.58
CA ARG A 333 19.95 9.22 14.24
C ARG A 333 18.45 8.91 14.18
N ILE A 334 17.72 9.72 13.43
CA ILE A 334 16.25 9.65 13.39
C ILE A 334 15.77 8.30 12.84
N ARG A 335 14.70 7.80 13.44
CA ARG A 335 13.83 6.72 13.00
C ARG A 335 12.43 7.28 12.85
N ILE A 336 11.66 6.75 11.90
CA ILE A 336 10.33 7.27 11.58
C ILE A 336 9.31 6.13 11.66
N LEU A 337 8.25 6.35 12.43
CA LEU A 337 7.12 5.44 12.58
C LEU A 337 5.85 6.11 12.08
N LEU A 338 5.23 5.55 11.04
CA LEU A 338 4.14 6.21 10.33
C LEU A 338 2.84 5.45 10.51
N ALA A 339 1.72 6.15 10.51
CA ALA A 339 0.39 5.57 10.43
C ALA A 339 -0.59 6.59 9.82
N GLY A 340 -1.79 6.13 9.47
CA GLY A 340 -2.89 6.99 9.00
C GLY A 340 -2.87 7.31 7.51
N GLU A 341 -1.71 7.29 6.85
CA GLU A 341 -1.58 7.41 5.39
C GLU A 341 -0.61 6.34 4.87
N GLY A 342 -0.84 5.88 3.63
CA GLY A 342 0.14 5.10 2.89
C GLY A 342 1.26 5.99 2.37
N ILE A 343 2.46 5.42 2.20
CA ILE A 343 3.60 6.10 1.55
C ILE A 343 4.01 5.35 0.30
N THR A 344 4.62 6.01 -0.68
CA THR A 344 5.29 5.32 -1.79
C THR A 344 6.74 4.97 -1.41
N GLU A 345 7.37 4.04 -2.14
CA GLU A 345 8.80 3.77 -1.93
C GLU A 345 9.69 4.92 -2.43
N ASP A 346 9.19 5.80 -3.29
CA ASP A 346 9.85 7.08 -3.63
C ASP A 346 9.84 8.02 -2.44
N TRP A 347 8.70 8.19 -1.78
CA TRP A 347 8.61 8.97 -0.54
C TRP A 347 9.58 8.43 0.51
N ARG A 348 9.64 7.10 0.67
CA ARG A 348 10.59 6.48 1.60
C ARG A 348 12.03 6.80 1.21
N SER A 349 12.37 6.67 -0.08
CA SER A 349 13.72 6.95 -0.58
C SER A 349 14.13 8.41 -0.39
N TYR A 350 13.20 9.34 -0.61
CA TYR A 350 13.37 10.77 -0.32
C TYR A 350 13.70 11.00 1.16
N MET A 351 12.89 10.44 2.08
CA MET A 351 13.14 10.59 3.51
C MET A 351 14.46 9.94 3.94
N LEU A 352 14.78 8.74 3.45
CA LEU A 352 16.04 8.06 3.77
C LEU A 352 17.26 8.88 3.32
N ALA A 353 17.20 9.53 2.16
CA ALA A 353 18.28 10.41 1.69
C ALA A 353 18.53 11.57 2.65
N ARG A 354 17.47 12.15 3.21
CA ARG A 354 17.56 13.21 4.23
C ARG A 354 18.11 12.71 5.57
N LEU A 355 17.83 11.46 5.93
CA LEU A 355 18.37 10.82 7.13
C LEU A 355 19.83 10.35 6.97
N GLY A 356 20.34 10.29 5.74
CA GLY A 356 21.73 10.00 5.38
C GLY A 356 21.91 8.78 4.47
N PRO A 357 23.02 8.70 3.70
CA PRO A 357 23.21 7.76 2.59
C PRO A 357 23.30 6.27 2.98
N ARG A 358 23.50 5.96 4.27
CA ARG A 358 23.59 4.58 4.79
C ARG A 358 22.38 4.19 5.65
N THR A 359 21.32 5.00 5.64
CA THR A 359 20.13 4.73 6.42
C THR A 359 19.42 3.50 5.86
N ARG A 360 19.18 2.51 6.73
CA ARG A 360 18.49 1.28 6.33
C ARG A 360 17.02 1.56 6.05
N PRO A 361 16.38 0.86 5.10
CA PRO A 361 14.98 1.13 4.74
C PRO A 361 14.00 0.97 5.91
N ASP A 362 14.27 0.05 6.83
CA ASP A 362 13.49 -0.20 8.05
C ASP A 362 13.66 0.89 9.13
N CYS A 363 14.47 1.93 8.90
CA CYS A 363 14.46 3.12 9.75
C CYS A 363 13.21 3.97 9.54
N VAL A 364 12.45 3.72 8.46
CA VAL A 364 11.11 4.25 8.22
C VAL A 364 10.19 3.06 8.16
N SER A 365 9.18 2.99 9.04
CA SER A 365 8.22 1.88 9.09
C SER A 365 6.80 2.40 9.15
N VAL A 366 5.90 1.82 8.36
CA VAL A 366 4.46 2.10 8.41
C VAL A 366 3.74 1.06 9.27
N MET A 367 2.82 1.51 10.12
CA MET A 367 1.84 0.67 10.82
C MET A 367 0.49 0.79 10.15
N TYR A 368 -0.19 -0.35 10.00
CA TYR A 368 -1.60 -0.37 9.64
C TYR A 368 -2.44 -0.28 10.92
N VAL A 369 -3.15 0.83 11.07
CA VAL A 369 -3.94 1.16 12.25
C VAL A 369 -5.34 1.54 11.78
N THR A 370 -6.36 0.99 12.44
CA THR A 370 -7.74 1.47 12.26
C THR A 370 -8.30 1.93 13.60
N ALA A 371 -9.28 2.83 13.53
CA ALA A 371 -10.00 3.32 14.71
C ALA A 371 -10.64 2.20 15.54
N ALA A 372 -11.25 1.26 14.82
CA ALA A 372 -12.04 0.18 15.40
C ALA A 372 -11.13 -0.85 16.09
N THR A 373 -10.00 -1.18 15.45
CA THR A 373 -9.14 -2.28 15.87
C THR A 373 -7.91 -1.86 16.67
N GLY A 374 -7.50 -0.59 16.58
CA GLY A 374 -6.14 -0.19 16.96
C GLY A 374 -5.10 -0.67 15.93
N PRO A 375 -3.81 -0.71 16.30
CA PRO A 375 -2.75 -1.23 15.43
C PRO A 375 -2.95 -2.72 15.12
N ILE A 376 -2.99 -3.06 13.83
CA ILE A 376 -3.17 -4.45 13.36
C ILE A 376 -1.82 -5.09 13.05
N GLY A 377 -0.95 -4.33 12.38
CA GLY A 377 0.32 -4.84 11.87
C GLY A 377 1.27 -3.72 11.48
N HIS A 378 2.50 -4.09 11.12
CA HIS A 378 3.54 -3.13 10.76
C HIS A 378 4.41 -3.65 9.62
N GLU A 379 5.07 -2.72 8.94
CA GLU A 379 6.12 -3.01 7.99
C GLU A 379 7.34 -3.60 8.72
N THR A 380 7.78 -4.79 8.29
CA THR A 380 9.01 -5.43 8.75
C THR A 380 10.11 -5.22 7.72
N PRO A 381 11.40 -5.47 8.06
CA PRO A 381 12.46 -5.47 7.05
C PRO A 381 12.16 -6.38 5.85
N ALA A 382 11.47 -7.50 6.08
CA ALA A 382 11.03 -8.41 5.02
C ALA A 382 9.95 -7.78 4.14
N THR A 383 8.88 -7.22 4.72
CA THR A 383 7.80 -6.62 3.92
C THR A 383 8.27 -5.40 3.13
N ILE A 384 9.12 -4.55 3.71
CA ILE A 384 9.73 -3.41 3.00
C ILE A 384 10.59 -3.90 1.83
N LYS A 385 11.41 -4.93 2.04
CA LYS A 385 12.24 -5.50 0.97
C LYS A 385 11.39 -6.07 -0.17
N ILE A 386 10.33 -6.81 0.15
CA ILE A 386 9.40 -7.36 -0.85
C ILE A 386 8.73 -6.25 -1.63
N ARG A 387 8.25 -5.21 -0.96
CA ARG A 387 7.59 -4.06 -1.57
C ARG A 387 8.50 -3.31 -2.54
N ARG A 388 9.78 -3.11 -2.16
CA ARG A 388 10.80 -2.50 -3.02
C ARG A 388 11.19 -3.39 -4.20
N LEU A 389 11.24 -4.72 -4.01
CA LEU A 389 11.48 -5.66 -5.11
C LEU A 389 10.33 -5.66 -6.11
N ALA A 390 9.08 -5.71 -5.64
CA ALA A 390 7.90 -5.74 -6.50
C ALA A 390 7.80 -4.49 -7.38
N ARG A 391 8.19 -3.33 -6.86
CA ARG A 391 8.25 -2.08 -7.63
C ARG A 391 9.10 -2.20 -8.91
N ASN A 392 10.23 -2.88 -8.83
CA ASN A 392 11.17 -3.04 -9.95
C ASN A 392 11.00 -4.38 -10.68
N ASN A 393 9.98 -5.17 -10.32
CA ASN A 393 9.74 -6.49 -10.89
C ASN A 393 8.26 -6.68 -11.17
N ARG A 394 7.85 -6.39 -12.42
CA ARG A 394 6.46 -6.50 -12.86
C ARG A 394 5.88 -7.91 -12.69
N ALA A 395 6.70 -8.96 -12.83
CA ALA A 395 6.25 -10.33 -12.63
C ALA A 395 5.92 -10.62 -11.15
N LEU A 396 6.75 -10.15 -10.22
CA LEU A 396 6.47 -10.25 -8.78
C LEU A 396 5.26 -9.40 -8.39
N ALA A 397 5.14 -8.18 -8.90
CA ALA A 397 3.97 -7.34 -8.65
C ALA A 397 2.68 -8.01 -9.15
N ALA A 398 2.68 -8.56 -10.37
CA ALA A 398 1.55 -9.30 -10.92
C ALA A 398 1.21 -10.56 -10.09
N ALA A 399 2.21 -11.32 -9.65
CA ALA A 399 2.02 -12.49 -8.78
C ALA A 399 1.37 -12.13 -7.44
N LEU A 400 1.63 -10.92 -6.92
CA LEU A 400 1.01 -10.39 -5.70
C LEU A 400 -0.29 -9.61 -5.97
N SER A 401 -0.74 -9.54 -7.23
CA SER A 401 -1.89 -8.73 -7.67
C SER A 401 -1.74 -7.25 -7.28
N TRP A 402 -0.53 -6.72 -7.45
CA TRP A 402 -0.16 -5.34 -7.18
C TRP A 402 0.09 -4.58 -8.49
N ASP A 403 -0.22 -3.30 -8.47
CA ASP A 403 0.32 -2.38 -9.45
C ASP A 403 1.80 -2.11 -9.12
N ALA A 404 2.69 -2.41 -10.07
CA ALA A 404 4.12 -2.17 -9.92
C ALA A 404 4.45 -0.67 -9.76
N ALA A 405 3.63 0.22 -10.35
CA ALA A 405 3.82 1.66 -10.25
C ALA A 405 3.46 2.20 -8.86
N SER A 406 2.52 1.55 -8.16
CA SER A 406 2.08 1.94 -6.83
C SER A 406 1.81 0.72 -5.94
N PRO A 407 2.87 0.06 -5.43
CA PRO A 407 2.70 -1.08 -4.53
C PRO A 407 1.94 -0.65 -3.27
N PRO A 408 0.95 -1.44 -2.81
CA PRO A 408 0.14 -1.11 -1.63
C PRO A 408 0.99 -1.04 -0.36
N THR A 409 0.44 -0.43 0.69
CA THR A 409 1.01 -0.60 2.04
C THR A 409 0.99 -2.07 2.38
N PHE A 410 2.14 -2.64 2.77
CA PHE A 410 2.28 -4.08 2.96
C PHE A 410 2.88 -4.40 4.33
N VAL A 411 2.05 -4.95 5.22
CA VAL A 411 2.42 -5.16 6.63
C VAL A 411 2.28 -6.62 7.03
N GLU A 412 3.09 -7.02 8.02
CA GLU A 412 2.94 -8.29 8.71
C GLU A 412 2.02 -8.09 9.92
N TYR A 413 1.12 -9.04 10.16
CA TYR A 413 0.21 -9.05 11.31
C TYR A 413 0.11 -10.45 11.92
N ASN A 414 -0.47 -10.55 13.13
CA ASN A 414 -0.76 -11.82 13.79
C ASN A 414 -2.23 -12.23 13.56
N PRO A 415 -2.51 -13.28 12.77
CA PRO A 415 -3.87 -13.71 12.47
C PRO A 415 -4.67 -14.22 13.67
N ASN A 416 -4.00 -14.67 14.72
CA ASN A 416 -4.64 -15.13 15.95
C ASN A 416 -5.17 -13.97 16.81
N ARG A 417 -4.65 -12.75 16.63
CA ARG A 417 -5.13 -11.53 17.30
C ARG A 417 -6.24 -10.88 16.49
N CYS A 418 -5.96 -10.62 15.21
CA CYS A 418 -6.91 -10.03 14.28
C CYS A 418 -7.08 -10.97 13.08
N TYR A 419 -8.27 -11.55 12.93
CA TYR A 419 -8.59 -12.34 11.73
C TYR A 419 -9.15 -11.42 10.67
N ILE A 420 -8.55 -11.46 9.48
CA ILE A 420 -8.90 -10.58 8.36
C ILE A 420 -9.51 -11.42 7.24
N GLU A 421 -10.54 -10.89 6.59
CA GLU A 421 -11.08 -11.43 5.33
C GLU A 421 -11.05 -10.37 4.23
N THR A 422 -11.19 -10.80 2.99
CA THR A 422 -11.31 -9.90 1.83
C THR A 422 -12.56 -10.30 1.05
N LEU A 423 -13.47 -9.35 0.87
CA LEU A 423 -14.65 -9.53 0.02
C LEU A 423 -14.29 -9.48 -1.47
N ALA A 424 -15.19 -9.97 -2.33
CA ALA A 424 -14.98 -9.96 -3.79
C ALA A 424 -14.72 -8.56 -4.37
N ASN A 425 -15.29 -7.52 -3.76
CA ASN A 425 -15.05 -6.12 -4.13
C ASN A 425 -13.74 -5.53 -3.56
N GLY A 426 -12.90 -6.35 -2.91
CA GLY A 426 -11.63 -5.95 -2.30
C GLY A 426 -11.75 -5.31 -0.91
N SER A 427 -12.94 -5.18 -0.33
CA SER A 427 -13.10 -4.64 1.04
C SER A 427 -12.52 -5.60 2.08
N LEU A 428 -11.81 -5.05 3.08
CA LEU A 428 -11.31 -5.80 4.22
C LEU A 428 -12.36 -5.91 5.33
N LEU A 429 -12.48 -7.12 5.90
CA LEU A 429 -13.27 -7.40 7.10
C LEU A 429 -12.35 -7.79 8.25
N PHE A 430 -12.73 -7.40 9.46
CA PHE A 430 -11.96 -7.63 10.67
C PHE A 430 -12.80 -8.35 11.71
N SER A 431 -12.26 -9.45 12.24
CA SER A 431 -12.74 -10.06 13.47
C SER A 431 -11.65 -9.89 14.53
N ILE A 432 -11.91 -9.07 15.55
CA ILE A 432 -10.94 -8.66 16.57
C ILE A 432 -11.59 -8.66 17.96
N ASP A 433 -10.79 -9.01 18.97
CA ASP A 433 -11.20 -8.85 20.36
C ASP A 433 -10.92 -7.42 20.80
N SER A 434 -11.95 -6.76 21.31
CA SER A 434 -11.84 -5.40 21.84
C SER A 434 -12.98 -5.16 22.81
N ALA A 435 -13.00 -4.00 23.47
CA ALA A 435 -14.08 -3.64 24.37
C ALA A 435 -15.47 -3.67 23.68
N ILE A 436 -15.53 -3.24 22.42
CA ILE A 436 -16.61 -3.61 21.48
C ILE A 436 -16.04 -4.70 20.57
N PRO A 437 -16.29 -5.98 20.85
CA PRO A 437 -15.73 -7.03 20.02
C PRO A 437 -16.39 -7.01 18.65
N LEU A 438 -15.57 -7.18 17.62
CA LEU A 438 -16.01 -7.09 16.24
C LEU A 438 -15.85 -8.44 15.58
N VAL A 439 -16.87 -8.87 14.85
CA VAL A 439 -16.86 -10.07 14.02
C VAL A 439 -17.27 -9.65 12.61
N ARG A 440 -16.43 -9.96 11.63
CA ARG A 440 -16.64 -9.60 10.22
C ARG A 440 -16.99 -8.11 10.00
N TYR A 441 -16.35 -7.22 10.75
CA TYR A 441 -16.56 -5.78 10.63
C TYR A 441 -15.85 -5.18 9.43
N ARG A 442 -16.58 -4.43 8.60
CA ARG A 442 -16.02 -3.74 7.43
C ARG A 442 -15.56 -2.33 7.78
N SER A 443 -14.25 -2.05 7.69
CA SER A 443 -13.66 -0.71 7.91
C SER A 443 -13.74 0.23 6.69
N ASN A 444 -14.17 -0.31 5.54
CA ASN A 444 -14.08 0.24 4.18
C ASN A 444 -12.66 0.44 3.64
N ASP A 445 -11.64 -0.14 4.30
CA ASP A 445 -10.32 -0.24 3.69
C ASP A 445 -10.34 -1.31 2.59
N ALA A 446 -9.61 -1.06 1.50
CA ALA A 446 -9.49 -1.95 0.36
C ALA A 446 -8.12 -2.63 0.36
N GLY A 447 -8.09 -3.93 0.12
CA GLY A 447 -6.86 -4.69 0.21
C GLY A 447 -6.94 -6.14 -0.21
N SER A 448 -5.90 -6.89 0.16
CA SER A 448 -5.83 -8.35 0.04
C SER A 448 -4.98 -8.92 1.16
N ILE A 449 -5.18 -10.20 1.44
CA ILE A 449 -4.41 -10.95 2.44
C ILE A 449 -3.58 -11.99 1.70
N THR A 450 -2.37 -12.23 2.19
CA THR A 450 -1.47 -13.27 1.68
C THR A 450 -0.90 -14.04 2.86
N THR A 451 -0.95 -15.37 2.77
CA THR A 451 -0.32 -16.27 3.74
C THR A 451 1.20 -16.34 3.51
N THR A 452 1.94 -16.87 4.49
CA THR A 452 3.38 -17.09 4.33
C THR A 452 3.70 -18.02 3.16
N ASP A 453 2.91 -19.08 2.96
CA ASP A 453 3.11 -20.05 1.88
C ASP A 453 2.84 -19.43 0.50
N GLU A 454 1.74 -18.69 0.35
CA GLU A 454 1.41 -17.96 -0.89
C GLU A 454 2.48 -16.92 -1.22
N LEU A 455 2.97 -16.20 -0.21
CA LEU A 455 4.01 -15.19 -0.38
C LEU A 455 5.37 -15.83 -0.74
N ALA A 456 5.73 -16.94 -0.10
CA ALA A 456 6.93 -17.70 -0.43
C ALA A 456 6.87 -18.22 -1.87
N HIS A 457 5.71 -18.72 -2.30
CA HIS A 457 5.49 -19.17 -3.66
C HIS A 457 5.65 -18.03 -4.67
N ALA A 458 5.03 -16.86 -4.40
CA ALA A 458 5.16 -15.67 -5.25
C ALA A 458 6.61 -15.15 -5.34
N LEU A 459 7.38 -15.27 -4.25
CA LEU A 459 8.79 -14.85 -4.21
C LEU A 459 9.75 -15.82 -4.92
N GLY A 460 9.39 -17.09 -5.07
CA GLY A 460 10.22 -18.13 -5.69
C GLY A 460 11.63 -18.18 -5.07
N LYS A 461 12.66 -17.93 -5.88
CA LYS A 461 14.07 -17.91 -5.42
C LYS A 461 14.36 -16.88 -4.33
N ASN A 462 13.49 -15.87 -4.15
CA ASN A 462 13.60 -14.86 -3.11
C ASN A 462 12.89 -15.24 -1.80
N ALA A 463 12.31 -16.45 -1.67
CA ALA A 463 11.56 -16.89 -0.49
C ALA A 463 12.35 -16.76 0.84
N ARG A 464 13.69 -16.87 0.79
CA ARG A 464 14.59 -16.62 1.93
C ARG A 464 14.44 -15.25 2.62
N ILE A 465 13.79 -14.28 1.97
CA ILE A 465 13.45 -12.99 2.60
C ILE A 465 12.49 -13.18 3.78
N LEU A 466 11.72 -14.27 3.76
CA LEU A 466 10.81 -14.65 4.81
C LEU A 466 11.49 -15.44 5.94
N ASP A 467 12.79 -15.71 5.90
CA ASP A 467 13.46 -16.47 6.96
C ASP A 467 13.38 -15.69 8.29
N SER A 468 12.41 -16.06 9.12
CA SER A 468 12.07 -15.42 10.39
C SER A 468 11.52 -16.49 11.33
N PRO A 469 11.89 -16.46 12.62
CA PRO A 469 11.46 -17.46 13.60
C PRO A 469 10.01 -17.29 14.06
N CYS A 470 9.21 -16.42 13.42
CA CYS A 470 7.79 -16.21 13.77
C CYS A 470 6.90 -17.04 12.83
N PRO A 471 6.37 -18.21 13.27
CA PRO A 471 5.59 -19.10 12.42
C PRO A 471 4.15 -18.60 12.21
N GLU A 472 3.58 -17.89 13.19
CA GLU A 472 2.17 -17.45 13.19
C GLU A 472 2.04 -16.00 12.71
N ARG A 473 2.14 -15.81 11.39
CA ARG A 473 2.01 -14.50 10.77
C ARG A 473 1.21 -14.55 9.47
N GLY A 474 0.53 -13.45 9.19
CA GLY A 474 -0.11 -13.18 7.91
C GLY A 474 0.39 -11.85 7.36
N PHE A 475 0.11 -11.62 6.09
CA PHE A 475 0.43 -10.37 5.42
C PHE A 475 -0.83 -9.72 4.88
N VAL A 476 -0.94 -8.41 5.03
CA VAL A 476 -2.05 -7.63 4.47
C VAL A 476 -1.51 -6.50 3.61
N SER A 477 -2.10 -6.39 2.41
CA SER A 477 -1.86 -5.32 1.45
C SER A 477 -3.03 -4.35 1.50
N VAL A 478 -2.77 -3.07 1.75
CA VAL A 478 -3.80 -2.01 1.84
C VAL A 478 -3.58 -0.99 0.73
N ARG A 479 -4.56 -0.86 -0.17
CA ARG A 479 -4.52 0.01 -1.36
C ARG A 479 -5.17 1.38 -1.16
N GLY A 480 -5.94 1.55 -0.10
CA GLY A 480 -6.73 2.75 0.14
C GLY A 480 -8.10 2.38 0.71
N ARG A 481 -9.12 3.18 0.38
CA ARG A 481 -10.49 2.96 0.85
C ARG A 481 -11.45 2.78 -0.33
N THR A 482 -12.57 2.11 -0.07
CA THR A 482 -13.63 1.92 -1.07
C THR A 482 -14.69 3.04 -1.05
N ASP A 483 -14.60 3.99 -0.12
CA ASP A 483 -15.52 5.13 -0.02
C ASP A 483 -15.00 6.37 -0.78
N ASP A 484 -15.92 7.23 -1.25
CA ASP A 484 -15.61 8.47 -1.96
C ASP A 484 -15.07 9.54 -1.00
N VAL A 485 -13.78 9.39 -0.65
CA VAL A 485 -13.08 10.19 0.35
C VAL A 485 -11.70 10.60 -0.18
N THR A 486 -11.42 11.90 -0.09
CA THR A 486 -10.07 12.43 -0.31
C THR A 486 -9.32 12.49 1.03
N LEU A 487 -8.14 11.86 1.10
CA LEU A 487 -7.24 11.95 2.25
C LEU A 487 -6.29 13.13 2.08
N PHE A 488 -6.25 14.03 3.05
CA PHE A 488 -5.35 15.20 3.09
C PHE A 488 -4.77 15.36 4.49
N TYR A 489 -3.46 15.16 4.65
CA TYR A 489 -2.78 15.08 5.97
C TYR A 489 -3.48 14.12 6.94
N ALA A 490 -3.81 12.92 6.45
CA ALA A 490 -4.61 11.89 7.15
C ALA A 490 -6.05 12.29 7.54
N VAL A 491 -6.49 13.51 7.22
CA VAL A 491 -7.88 13.95 7.41
C VAL A 491 -8.73 13.44 6.24
N LYS A 492 -9.87 12.84 6.57
CA LYS A 492 -10.84 12.33 5.60
C LYS A 492 -11.79 13.44 5.16
N ILE A 493 -11.74 13.82 3.89
CA ILE A 493 -12.64 14.82 3.31
C ILE A 493 -13.62 14.11 2.37
N HIS A 494 -14.90 14.10 2.73
CA HIS A 494 -15.95 13.51 1.88
C HIS A 494 -16.42 14.51 0.85
N SER A 495 -16.61 14.02 -0.37
CA SER A 495 -17.17 14.78 -1.48
C SER A 495 -18.53 15.40 -1.12
N GLU A 496 -19.36 14.75 -0.31
CA GLU A 496 -20.66 15.27 0.15
C GLU A 496 -20.56 16.62 0.87
N SER A 497 -19.54 16.81 1.74
CA SER A 497 -19.36 18.10 2.42
C SER A 497 -18.99 19.22 1.45
N VAL A 498 -18.19 18.90 0.43
CA VAL A 498 -17.84 19.84 -0.64
C VAL A 498 -19.05 20.12 -1.52
N GLN A 499 -19.81 19.08 -1.88
CA GLN A 499 -21.03 19.20 -2.66
C GLN A 499 -22.06 20.11 -1.98
N ASP A 500 -22.33 19.93 -0.69
CA ASP A 500 -23.23 20.82 0.08
C ASP A 500 -22.71 22.26 0.13
N ALA A 501 -21.40 22.50 0.14
CA ALA A 501 -20.84 23.85 0.05
C ALA A 501 -21.11 24.49 -1.31
N LEU A 502 -20.88 23.74 -2.40
CA LEU A 502 -21.03 24.23 -3.78
C LEU A 502 -22.50 24.43 -4.18
N GLN A 503 -23.43 23.69 -3.57
CA GLN A 503 -24.87 23.78 -3.82
C GLN A 503 -25.58 24.90 -3.05
N ARG A 504 -24.86 25.70 -2.26
CA ARG A 504 -25.42 26.87 -1.56
C ARG A 504 -25.45 28.11 -2.43
N GLN A 505 -26.44 28.97 -2.22
CA GLN A 505 -26.48 30.30 -2.83
C GLN A 505 -25.35 31.18 -2.27
N PRO A 506 -24.71 32.04 -3.08
CA PRO A 506 -24.99 32.31 -4.50
C PRO A 506 -24.25 31.39 -5.49
N LEU A 507 -23.45 30.42 -5.01
CA LEU A 507 -22.62 29.55 -5.87
C LEU A 507 -23.47 28.62 -6.74
N ALA A 508 -24.57 28.10 -6.22
CA ALA A 508 -25.47 27.18 -6.92
C ALA A 508 -25.92 27.68 -8.31
N ASN A 509 -26.15 29.00 -8.47
CA ASN A 509 -26.59 29.61 -9.73
C ASN A 509 -25.46 29.83 -10.74
N ARG A 510 -24.22 29.50 -10.38
CA ARG A 510 -23.01 29.77 -11.17
C ARG A 510 -22.23 28.51 -11.50
N LEU A 511 -22.46 27.42 -10.77
CA LEU A 511 -21.76 26.14 -10.89
C LEU A 511 -22.69 25.07 -11.45
N SER A 512 -22.14 24.13 -12.22
CA SER A 512 -22.94 23.01 -12.75
C SER A 512 -23.23 21.94 -11.70
N GLY A 513 -22.52 21.99 -10.57
CA GLY A 513 -22.55 20.97 -9.52
C GLY A 513 -21.53 19.85 -9.72
N ARG A 514 -20.81 19.82 -10.85
CA ARG A 514 -19.68 18.90 -11.06
C ARG A 514 -18.41 19.46 -10.47
N PHE A 515 -17.71 18.63 -9.71
CA PHE A 515 -16.40 18.96 -9.15
C PHE A 515 -15.56 17.70 -9.01
N GLN A 516 -14.26 17.90 -8.84
CA GLN A 516 -13.29 16.87 -8.49
C GLN A 516 -12.46 17.41 -7.33
N LEU A 517 -12.43 16.68 -6.22
CA LEU A 517 -11.53 16.94 -5.11
C LEU A 517 -10.40 15.91 -5.16
N THR A 518 -9.16 16.37 -5.15
CA THR A 518 -7.98 15.50 -5.14
C THR A 518 -6.93 16.05 -4.20
N THR A 519 -6.08 15.17 -3.67
CA THR A 519 -4.82 15.56 -3.05
C THR A 519 -3.73 15.41 -4.10
N GLU A 520 -3.13 16.52 -4.51
CA GLU A 520 -1.95 16.51 -5.38
C GLU A 520 -0.69 16.54 -4.52
N VAL A 521 0.35 15.85 -4.98
CA VAL A 521 1.65 15.75 -4.34
C VAL A 521 2.70 16.24 -5.33
N ASP A 522 3.53 17.20 -4.95
CA ASP A 522 4.59 17.73 -5.80
C ASP A 522 5.87 16.86 -5.75
N ASP A 523 6.89 17.25 -6.51
CA ASP A 523 8.18 16.53 -6.57
C ASP A 523 8.91 16.52 -5.23
N SER A 524 8.59 17.46 -4.35
CA SER A 524 9.12 17.50 -3.00
C SER A 524 8.32 16.61 -2.04
N PHE A 525 7.22 15.99 -2.46
CA PHE A 525 6.21 15.26 -1.68
C PHE A 525 5.31 16.13 -0.77
N GLU A 526 5.18 17.42 -1.04
CA GLU A 526 4.24 18.27 -0.31
C GLU A 526 2.81 18.06 -0.84
N GLN A 527 1.86 17.87 0.09
CA GLN A 527 0.45 17.70 -0.25
C GLN A 527 -0.24 19.07 -0.40
N SER A 528 -1.06 19.20 -1.44
CA SER A 528 -2.00 20.30 -1.62
C SER A 528 -3.41 19.77 -1.94
N LEU A 529 -4.43 20.40 -1.35
CA LEU A 529 -5.83 20.05 -1.62
C LEU A 529 -6.29 20.78 -2.88
N ARG A 530 -6.76 20.06 -3.89
CA ARG A 530 -7.09 20.61 -5.20
C ARG A 530 -8.56 20.39 -5.49
N LEU A 531 -9.26 21.49 -5.75
CA LEU A 531 -10.69 21.49 -6.03
C LEU A 531 -10.93 22.02 -7.44
N ARG A 532 -11.22 21.12 -8.37
CA ARG A 532 -11.61 21.47 -9.74
C ARG A 532 -13.13 21.58 -9.79
N VAL A 533 -13.65 22.71 -10.25
CA VAL A 533 -15.09 22.98 -10.27
C VAL A 533 -15.52 23.41 -11.64
N GLU A 534 -16.60 22.81 -12.13
CA GLU A 534 -17.20 23.16 -13.41
C GLU A 534 -18.24 24.29 -13.24
N VAL A 535 -18.12 25.32 -14.09
CA VAL A 535 -19.07 26.45 -14.11
C VAL A 535 -20.25 26.17 -15.05
N GLN A 536 -21.38 26.85 -14.82
CA GLN A 536 -22.52 26.79 -15.75
C GLN A 536 -22.20 27.48 -17.10
N PRO A 537 -22.92 27.13 -18.18
CA PRO A 537 -22.80 27.82 -19.47
C PRO A 537 -22.93 29.34 -19.34
N GLY A 538 -22.03 30.08 -20.01
CA GLY A 538 -22.05 31.54 -20.05
C GLY A 538 -21.62 32.25 -18.75
N LYS A 539 -21.22 31.53 -17.70
CA LYS A 539 -20.71 32.13 -16.46
C LYS A 539 -19.21 32.41 -16.55
N GLN A 540 -18.78 33.53 -15.98
CA GLN A 540 -17.37 33.93 -16.00
C GLN A 540 -16.52 33.14 -14.99
N MET A 541 -15.38 32.62 -15.47
CA MET A 541 -14.35 31.96 -14.66
C MET A 541 -13.32 32.98 -14.15
N ASN A 542 -13.71 33.79 -13.17
CA ASN A 542 -12.86 34.87 -12.64
C ASN A 542 -12.24 34.53 -11.26
N HIS A 543 -11.25 35.32 -10.85
CA HIS A 543 -10.56 35.16 -9.56
C HIS A 543 -11.52 35.25 -8.36
N ARG A 544 -12.52 36.13 -8.46
CA ARG A 544 -13.54 36.30 -7.42
C ARG A 544 -14.33 35.01 -7.17
N LEU A 545 -14.76 34.32 -8.23
CA LEU A 545 -15.46 33.04 -8.10
C LEU A 545 -14.59 31.97 -7.42
N ARG A 546 -13.30 31.88 -7.79
CA ARG A 546 -12.36 30.94 -7.14
C ARG A 546 -12.25 31.19 -5.64
N THR A 547 -12.14 32.46 -5.26
CA THR A 547 -12.06 32.88 -3.85
C THR A 547 -13.35 32.54 -3.11
N GLU A 548 -14.51 32.91 -3.65
CA GLU A 548 -15.81 32.61 -3.04
C GLU A 548 -16.03 31.10 -2.84
N ILE A 549 -15.66 30.26 -3.82
CA ILE A 549 -15.72 28.81 -3.70
C ILE A 549 -14.81 28.31 -2.59
N ARG A 550 -13.53 28.72 -2.60
CA ARG A 550 -12.55 28.31 -1.60
C ARG A 550 -13.04 28.64 -0.20
N ASP A 551 -13.49 29.86 0.01
CA ASP A 551 -13.90 30.35 1.32
C ASP A 551 -15.16 29.61 1.81
N CYS A 552 -16.15 29.38 0.92
CA CYS A 552 -17.36 28.62 1.25
C CYS A 552 -17.06 27.16 1.60
N VAL A 553 -16.22 26.49 0.80
CA VAL A 553 -15.82 25.10 1.02
C VAL A 553 -15.00 24.99 2.31
N THR A 554 -14.03 25.87 2.51
CA THR A 554 -13.21 25.90 3.74
C THR A 554 -14.06 26.10 4.98
N ALA A 555 -14.97 27.09 4.97
CA ALA A 555 -15.89 27.33 6.08
C ALA A 555 -16.79 26.11 6.36
N LYS A 556 -17.30 25.47 5.30
CA LYS A 556 -18.11 24.25 5.44
C LYS A 556 -17.30 23.11 6.05
N LEU A 557 -16.11 22.83 5.53
CA LEU A 557 -15.23 21.78 6.03
C LEU A 557 -14.82 22.02 7.49
N LYS A 558 -14.48 23.25 7.88
CA LYS A 558 -14.21 23.61 9.28
C LYS A 558 -15.41 23.36 10.19
N LYS A 559 -16.63 23.57 9.68
CA LYS A 559 -17.87 23.36 10.44
C LYS A 559 -18.24 21.88 10.56
N THR A 560 -18.09 21.09 9.50
CA THR A 560 -18.56 19.69 9.47
C THR A 560 -17.49 18.66 9.77
N ASN A 561 -16.22 19.03 9.72
CA ASN A 561 -15.11 18.15 9.99
C ASN A 561 -14.16 18.76 11.03
N ARG A 562 -14.25 18.24 12.27
CA ARG A 562 -13.44 18.70 13.40
C ARG A 562 -11.94 18.52 13.15
N GLU A 563 -11.54 17.46 12.47
CA GLU A 563 -10.13 17.22 12.14
C GLU A 563 -9.62 18.21 11.10
N TYR A 564 -10.42 18.49 10.06
CA TYR A 564 -10.06 19.52 9.09
C TYR A 564 -9.97 20.90 9.77
N ASN A 565 -10.88 21.22 10.69
CA ASN A 565 -10.81 22.47 11.44
C ASN A 565 -9.51 22.57 12.26
N TRP A 566 -9.10 21.49 12.89
CA TRP A 566 -7.86 21.45 13.64
C TRP A 566 -6.64 21.55 12.72
N LEU A 567 -6.60 20.78 11.63
CA LEU A 567 -5.57 20.85 10.59
C LEU A 567 -5.43 22.26 10.03
N HIS A 568 -6.55 22.92 9.72
CA HIS A 568 -6.57 24.31 9.24
C HIS A 568 -6.06 25.28 10.31
N THR A 569 -6.35 25.05 11.59
CA THR A 569 -5.80 25.87 12.67
C THR A 569 -4.28 25.75 12.74
N THR A 570 -3.75 24.56 12.47
CA THR A 570 -2.30 24.28 12.45
C THR A 570 -1.60 24.79 11.19
N LEU A 571 -2.13 24.50 10.00
CA LEU A 571 -1.47 24.78 8.71
C LEU A 571 -1.90 26.11 8.07
N GLY A 572 -2.95 26.76 8.57
CA GLY A 572 -3.49 27.99 8.02
C GLY A 572 -3.91 27.86 6.55
N ALA A 573 -3.55 28.85 5.73
CA ALA A 573 -3.90 28.93 4.31
C ALA A 573 -3.42 27.71 3.49
N ARG A 574 -2.43 26.96 3.97
CA ARG A 574 -1.96 25.74 3.30
C ARG A 574 -2.98 24.59 3.34
N ALA A 575 -3.92 24.62 4.28
CA ALA A 575 -5.01 23.65 4.33
C ALA A 575 -6.19 24.01 3.41
N GLU A 576 -6.22 25.22 2.85
CA GLU A 576 -7.29 25.68 1.97
C GLU A 576 -7.20 25.02 0.59
N PRO A 577 -8.33 24.68 -0.04
CA PRO A 577 -8.33 24.08 -1.37
C PRO A 577 -7.88 25.08 -2.43
N ALA A 578 -6.91 24.69 -3.26
CA ALA A 578 -6.56 25.40 -4.48
C ALA A 578 -7.64 25.15 -5.54
N VAL A 579 -8.42 26.20 -5.85
CA VAL A 579 -9.59 26.10 -6.75
C VAL A 579 -9.21 26.37 -8.20
N THR A 580 -9.53 25.43 -9.07
CA THR A 580 -9.43 25.59 -10.53
C THR A 580 -10.83 25.53 -11.16
N LEU A 581 -11.13 26.46 -12.06
CA LEU A 581 -12.43 26.53 -12.74
C LEU A 581 -12.32 25.91 -14.12
N HIS A 582 -13.33 25.11 -14.48
CA HIS A 582 -13.44 24.42 -15.75
C HIS A 582 -14.71 24.86 -16.51
N PRO A 583 -14.65 25.05 -17.84
CA PRO A 583 -15.84 25.29 -18.64
C PRO A 583 -16.86 24.14 -18.54
N TYR A 584 -18.13 24.46 -18.75
CA TYR A 584 -19.21 23.47 -18.76
C TYR A 584 -18.92 22.30 -19.74
N GLY A 585 -19.09 21.07 -19.26
CA GLY A 585 -18.90 19.85 -20.04
C GLY A 585 -17.45 19.40 -20.21
N THR A 586 -16.48 20.05 -19.55
CA THR A 586 -15.05 19.72 -19.69
C THR A 586 -14.50 18.90 -18.53
N LEU A 587 -15.19 18.86 -17.39
CA LEU A 587 -14.75 18.07 -16.25
C LEU A 587 -15.25 16.62 -16.40
N THR A 588 -14.33 15.68 -16.62
CA THR A 588 -14.65 14.25 -16.61
C THR A 588 -14.75 13.77 -15.16
N THR A 589 -15.84 13.07 -14.83
CA THR A 589 -16.09 12.50 -13.49
C THR A 589 -15.34 11.19 -13.29
N ASP A 590 -14.07 11.12 -13.68
CA ASP A 590 -13.20 10.03 -13.25
C ASP A 590 -12.61 10.43 -11.89
N THR A 591 -13.31 10.07 -10.82
CA THR A 591 -12.72 9.88 -9.48
C THR A 591 -11.81 8.64 -9.53
N GLN A 592 -10.78 8.68 -10.37
CA GLN A 592 -9.65 7.78 -10.22
C GLN A 592 -8.68 8.45 -9.26
N HIS A 593 -8.37 7.74 -8.17
CA HIS A 593 -7.21 8.01 -7.33
C HIS A 593 -5.96 7.96 -8.20
N ILE A 594 -5.59 9.07 -8.83
CA ILE A 594 -4.32 9.18 -9.55
C ILE A 594 -3.23 9.33 -8.51
N ALA A 595 -2.53 8.22 -8.24
CA ALA A 595 -1.20 8.29 -7.69
C ALA A 595 -0.32 9.10 -8.66
N ALA A 596 0.29 10.17 -8.15
CA ALA A 596 1.39 10.94 -8.72
C ALA A 596 1.48 10.97 -10.25
N SER A 597 0.73 11.86 -10.91
CA SER A 597 1.07 12.24 -12.29
C SER A 597 2.22 13.25 -12.26
N ARG A 598 3.44 12.76 -12.57
CA ARG A 598 4.59 13.62 -12.85
C ARG A 598 4.24 14.55 -14.02
N HIS A 599 4.26 15.85 -13.79
CA HIS A 599 4.28 16.83 -14.88
C HIS A 599 5.70 16.88 -15.45
N SER A 600 5.96 16.14 -16.52
CA SER A 600 7.10 16.44 -17.39
C SER A 600 6.76 17.69 -18.20
N ARG A 601 7.34 18.84 -17.83
CA ARG A 601 7.46 19.97 -18.77
C ARG A 601 8.66 19.69 -19.67
N ASN A 602 8.39 19.52 -20.96
CA ASN A 602 9.23 20.05 -22.04
C ASN A 602 8.32 20.90 -22.92
#